data_AF-A0A966QMK7-F1
#
_entry.id   AF-A0A966QMK7-F1
#
_cell.length_a   1.000
_cell.length_b   1.000
_cell.length_c   1.000
_cell.angle_alpha   90.00
_cell.angle_beta   90.00
_cell.angle_gamma   90.00
#
_symmetry.space_group_name_H-M   'P 1'
#
loop_
_entity.id
_entity.type
_entity.pdbx_description
1 polymer ?
#
loop_
_entity_poly.entity_id
_entity_poly.type
_entity_poly.pdbx_seq_one_letter_code
_entity_poly.pdbx_strand_id
1 'polypeptide(L)'
;MSDAYRRLRDNIVAGGDTADASQDEQNRFTSISVGVVILGLLIWLGVSNPWSLVFVVGLIASVFLHEVGHFVTARRTGMKVTQFFMGMGPRIWSTHRDGVEYGVRALPIGAYVRIVGMNNMDECDPADEPVAYRSKSYPRKLLVISAGSLMHMVIAFVLFFGVFVTAGRYDETGRVRVVYDAAEDSPAERAGIQRGDVIVSVAGQPVTTRYEFIVQIVDRDGGDVIDVVYERDGVQRTVTVELIANPSNPDIGYIGLGTESAGYVRQSPIA
;
A
#
# COMPACT_ATOMS: atom_id res chain seq x y z
N MET A 1 17.82 3.90 -37.61
CA MET A 1 17.75 3.91 -36.14
C MET A 1 18.67 5.01 -35.61
N SER A 2 18.15 5.93 -34.79
CA SER A 2 18.93 7.06 -34.25
C SER A 2 20.00 6.60 -33.26
N ASP A 3 21.09 7.36 -33.14
CA ASP A 3 22.17 7.06 -32.21
C ASP A 3 21.72 7.12 -30.74
N ALA A 4 20.73 7.98 -30.43
CA ALA A 4 20.11 8.04 -29.11
C ALA A 4 19.42 6.71 -28.72
N TYR A 5 18.74 6.05 -29.67
CA TYR A 5 18.08 4.77 -29.41
C TYR A 5 19.09 3.64 -29.19
N ARG A 6 20.18 3.59 -29.97
CA ARG A 6 21.27 2.62 -29.76
C ARG A 6 21.95 2.84 -28.40
N ARG A 7 22.25 4.09 -28.02
CA ARG A 7 22.82 4.43 -26.70
C ARG A 7 21.90 4.08 -25.54
N LEU A 8 20.60 4.33 -25.65
CA LEU A 8 19.64 3.97 -24.61
C LEU A 8 19.55 2.45 -24.47
N ARG A 9 19.45 1.73 -25.60
CA ARG A 9 19.43 0.27 -25.63
C ARG A 9 20.69 -0.31 -25.03
N ASP A 10 21.86 0.15 -25.44
CA ASP A 10 23.14 -0.42 -24.99
C ASP A 10 23.39 -0.10 -23.51
N ASN A 11 22.96 1.06 -23.00
CA ASN A 11 22.97 1.36 -21.55
C ASN A 11 21.97 0.51 -20.75
N ILE A 12 20.79 0.22 -21.29
CA ILE A 12 19.80 -0.66 -20.65
C ILE A 12 20.28 -2.12 -20.66
N VAL A 13 20.93 -2.54 -21.75
CA VAL A 13 21.42 -3.91 -21.94
C VAL A 13 22.72 -4.17 -21.17
N ALA A 14 23.61 -3.19 -21.04
CA ALA A 14 24.88 -3.31 -20.31
C ALA A 14 24.78 -3.00 -18.81
N GLY A 15 23.58 -2.76 -18.28
CA GLY A 15 23.42 -2.35 -16.88
C GLY A 15 24.05 -0.98 -16.56
N GLY A 16 24.18 -0.11 -17.56
CA GLY A 16 24.61 1.27 -17.42
C GLY A 16 26.13 1.51 -17.34
N ASP A 17 26.97 0.59 -17.83
CA ASP A 17 28.43 0.67 -17.71
C ASP A 17 29.16 0.90 -19.05
N THR A 18 28.91 2.04 -19.70
CA THR A 18 29.81 2.57 -20.73
C THR A 18 29.88 4.09 -20.62
N ALA A 19 30.86 4.64 -19.91
CA ALA A 19 31.20 6.05 -20.05
C ALA A 19 32.70 6.30 -19.87
N ASP A 20 33.28 6.87 -20.92
CA ASP A 20 34.65 7.37 -21.03
C ASP A 20 34.71 8.82 -20.46
N ALA A 21 35.85 9.26 -19.91
CA ALA A 21 35.96 10.46 -19.06
C ALA A 21 35.57 11.82 -19.72
N SER A 22 35.46 11.88 -21.06
CA SER A 22 34.98 13.05 -21.80
C SER A 22 33.45 13.17 -21.87
N GLN A 23 32.72 12.11 -21.47
CA GLN A 23 31.27 11.99 -21.56
C GLN A 23 30.56 12.44 -20.26
N ASP A 24 31.30 12.71 -19.18
CA ASP A 24 30.75 13.01 -17.86
C ASP A 24 30.09 14.41 -17.77
N GLU A 25 30.61 15.42 -18.46
CA GLU A 25 30.17 16.81 -18.27
C GLU A 25 28.82 17.11 -18.93
N GLN A 26 28.59 16.59 -20.15
CA GLN A 26 27.32 16.74 -20.88
C GLN A 26 26.20 15.86 -20.29
N ASN A 27 26.57 14.68 -19.75
CA ASN A 27 25.66 13.80 -19.01
C ASN A 27 25.22 14.41 -17.67
N ARG A 28 26.09 15.18 -17.00
CA ARG A 28 25.77 15.84 -15.72
C ARG A 28 24.66 16.88 -15.87
N PHE A 29 24.71 17.74 -16.89
CA PHE A 29 23.68 18.79 -17.10
C PHE A 29 22.29 18.19 -17.43
N THR A 30 22.27 17.15 -18.26
CA THR A 30 21.05 16.42 -18.61
C THR A 30 20.45 15.71 -17.38
N SER A 31 21.31 15.13 -16.54
CA SER A 31 20.89 14.44 -15.30
C SER A 31 20.26 15.38 -14.28
N ILE A 32 20.86 16.57 -14.09
CA ILE A 32 20.32 17.60 -13.20
C ILE A 32 18.95 18.04 -13.70
N SER A 33 18.81 18.30 -15.00
CA SER A 33 17.54 18.77 -15.61
C SER A 33 16.41 17.74 -15.41
N VAL A 34 16.70 16.46 -15.66
CA VAL A 34 15.75 15.36 -15.43
C VAL A 34 15.40 15.22 -13.95
N GLY A 35 16.39 15.30 -13.05
CA GLY A 35 16.17 15.24 -11.60
C GLY A 35 15.27 16.36 -11.10
N VAL A 36 15.43 17.59 -11.60
CA VAL A 36 14.58 18.74 -11.27
C VAL A 36 13.14 18.52 -11.73
N VAL A 37 12.92 18.01 -12.94
CA VAL A 37 11.57 17.72 -13.46
C VAL A 37 10.88 16.67 -12.60
N ILE A 38 11.57 15.58 -12.27
CA ILE A 38 11.02 14.50 -11.45
C ILE A 38 10.69 15.00 -10.04
N LEU A 39 11.57 15.79 -9.43
CA LEU A 39 11.31 16.40 -8.13
C LEU A 39 10.07 17.32 -8.20
N GLY A 40 9.94 18.13 -9.24
CA GLY A 40 8.76 18.96 -9.48
C GLY A 40 7.47 18.14 -9.59
N LEU A 41 7.51 17.00 -10.31
CA LEU A 41 6.38 16.07 -10.44
C LEU A 41 6.01 15.41 -9.10
N LEU A 42 6.99 15.00 -8.30
CA LEU A 42 6.75 14.40 -6.98
C LEU A 42 6.17 15.43 -6.00
N ILE A 43 6.64 16.68 -6.03
CA ILE A 43 6.07 17.77 -5.23
C ILE A 43 4.63 18.05 -5.65
N TRP A 44 4.39 18.19 -6.96
CA TRP A 44 3.04 18.40 -7.51
C TRP A 44 2.09 17.25 -7.13
N LEU A 45 2.56 16.00 -7.22
CA LEU A 45 1.78 14.83 -6.81
C LEU A 45 1.50 14.86 -5.31
N GLY A 46 2.46 15.22 -4.48
CA GLY A 46 2.26 15.33 -3.03
C GLY A 46 1.21 16.35 -2.62
N VAL A 47 1.15 17.49 -3.33
CA VAL A 47 0.15 18.54 -3.07
C VAL A 47 -1.22 18.16 -3.60
N SER A 48 -1.30 17.54 -4.78
CA SER A 48 -2.57 17.20 -5.43
C SER A 48 -3.20 15.92 -4.89
N ASN A 49 -2.37 14.91 -4.57
CA ASN A 49 -2.80 13.61 -4.10
C ASN A 49 -1.72 12.96 -3.21
N PRO A 50 -1.71 13.28 -1.89
CA PRO A 50 -0.69 12.79 -0.97
C PRO A 50 -0.66 11.26 -0.87
N TRP A 51 -1.80 10.58 -1.04
CA TRP A 51 -1.86 9.11 -0.99
C TRP A 51 -1.18 8.46 -2.19
N SER A 52 -1.33 9.03 -3.38
CA SER A 52 -0.59 8.57 -4.56
C SER A 52 0.92 8.79 -4.40
N LEU A 53 1.34 9.88 -3.76
CA LEU A 53 2.77 10.08 -3.45
C LEU A 53 3.31 8.99 -2.52
N VAL A 54 2.58 8.67 -1.44
CA VAL A 54 2.96 7.58 -0.51
C VAL A 54 3.08 6.25 -1.28
N PHE A 55 2.14 5.95 -2.17
CA PHE A 55 2.21 4.76 -3.02
C PHE A 55 3.46 4.75 -3.93
N VAL A 56 3.76 5.84 -4.62
CA VAL A 56 4.94 5.94 -5.51
C VAL A 56 6.24 5.78 -4.73
N VAL A 57 6.37 6.44 -3.58
CA VAL A 57 7.54 6.31 -2.70
C VAL A 57 7.66 4.87 -2.19
N GLY A 58 6.55 4.24 -1.79
CA GLY A 58 6.51 2.84 -1.38
C GLY A 58 6.95 1.89 -2.49
N LEU A 59 6.56 2.14 -3.74
CA LEU A 59 6.98 1.36 -4.90
C LEU A 59 8.50 1.49 -5.14
N ILE A 60 9.04 2.71 -5.13
CA ILE A 60 10.49 2.96 -5.27
C ILE A 60 11.26 2.23 -4.16
N ALA A 61 10.79 2.35 -2.92
CA ALA A 61 11.39 1.66 -1.78
C ALA A 61 11.33 0.13 -1.93
N SER A 62 10.20 -0.41 -2.39
CA SER A 62 10.02 -1.85 -2.62
C SER A 62 10.98 -2.40 -3.67
N VAL A 63 11.17 -1.68 -4.78
CA VAL A 63 12.12 -2.07 -5.84
C VAL A 63 13.56 -2.00 -5.32
N PHE A 64 13.90 -0.98 -4.54
CA PHE A 64 15.21 -0.93 -3.88
C PHE A 64 15.43 -2.12 -2.94
N LEU A 65 14.44 -2.43 -2.08
CA LEU A 65 14.49 -3.57 -1.17
C LEU A 65 14.60 -4.90 -1.93
N HIS A 66 13.90 -5.06 -3.05
CA HIS A 66 14.01 -6.21 -3.95
C HIS A 66 15.46 -6.45 -4.37
N GLU A 67 16.14 -5.41 -4.84
CA GLU A 67 17.57 -5.46 -5.19
C GLU A 67 18.46 -5.71 -3.97
N VAL A 68 18.13 -5.16 -2.80
CA VAL A 68 18.82 -5.50 -1.54
C VAL A 68 18.73 -7.00 -1.26
N GLY A 69 17.61 -7.66 -1.59
CA GLY A 69 17.46 -9.11 -1.50
C GLY A 69 18.54 -9.85 -2.32
N HIS A 70 18.66 -9.52 -3.60
CA HIS A 70 19.70 -10.07 -4.49
C HIS A 70 21.11 -9.78 -3.98
N PHE A 71 21.39 -8.52 -3.63
CA PHE A 71 22.69 -8.07 -3.13
C PHE A 71 23.14 -8.84 -1.88
N VAL A 72 22.28 -8.89 -0.87
CA VAL A 72 22.59 -9.50 0.43
C VAL A 72 22.79 -11.01 0.27
N THR A 73 21.94 -11.67 -0.52
CA THR A 73 22.06 -13.11 -0.74
C THR A 73 23.28 -13.48 -1.58
N ALA A 74 23.63 -12.69 -2.59
CA ALA A 74 24.84 -12.88 -3.38
C ALA A 74 26.10 -12.79 -2.50
N ARG A 75 26.21 -11.74 -1.66
CA ARG A 75 27.36 -11.61 -0.75
C ARG A 75 27.41 -12.73 0.29
N ARG A 76 26.28 -13.12 0.87
CA ARG A 76 26.22 -14.21 1.86
C ARG A 76 26.56 -15.59 1.28
N THR A 77 26.33 -15.78 -0.02
CA THR A 77 26.68 -17.02 -0.72
C THR A 77 28.09 -17.01 -1.31
N GLY A 78 28.88 -15.95 -1.03
CA GLY A 78 30.27 -15.81 -1.47
C GLY A 78 30.40 -15.47 -2.95
N MET A 79 29.38 -14.84 -3.55
CA MET A 79 29.45 -14.30 -4.90
C MET A 79 30.02 -12.87 -4.88
N LYS A 80 30.80 -12.51 -5.89
CA LYS A 80 31.31 -11.14 -6.05
C LYS A 80 30.24 -10.24 -6.66
N VAL A 81 29.97 -9.15 -5.96
CA VAL A 81 29.09 -8.06 -6.41
C VAL A 81 29.99 -6.87 -6.70
N THR A 82 29.82 -6.22 -7.85
CA THR A 82 30.66 -5.08 -8.25
C THR A 82 29.92 -3.76 -8.21
N GLN A 83 28.60 -3.75 -8.44
CA GLN A 83 27.80 -2.53 -8.45
C GLN A 83 26.46 -2.75 -7.75
N PHE A 84 25.99 -1.71 -7.06
CA PHE A 84 24.66 -1.57 -6.50
C PHE A 84 24.18 -0.14 -6.76
N PHE A 85 23.21 0.05 -7.65
CA PHE A 85 22.70 1.39 -7.99
C PHE A 85 21.19 1.48 -7.81
N MET A 86 20.76 2.60 -7.24
CA MET A 86 19.35 2.99 -7.25
C MET A 86 19.06 3.81 -8.52
N GLY A 87 18.01 3.44 -9.23
CA GLY A 87 17.59 4.13 -10.45
C GLY A 87 18.31 3.69 -11.72
N MET A 88 17.94 4.32 -12.83
CA MET A 88 18.47 4.12 -14.17
C MET A 88 18.97 5.44 -14.77
N GLY A 89 19.65 5.35 -15.92
CA GLY A 89 20.14 6.52 -16.64
C GLY A 89 21.50 7.00 -16.14
N PRO A 90 21.86 8.27 -16.36
CA PRO A 90 23.20 8.74 -16.03
C PRO A 90 23.41 8.84 -14.51
N ARG A 91 24.66 8.66 -14.10
CA ARG A 91 25.10 8.64 -12.71
C ARG A 91 25.04 10.04 -12.12
N ILE A 92 24.33 10.20 -11.01
CA ILE A 92 24.35 11.45 -10.21
C ILE A 92 25.52 11.39 -9.23
N TRP A 93 25.64 10.27 -8.53
CA TRP A 93 26.63 10.07 -7.48
C TRP A 93 26.98 8.60 -7.34
N SER A 94 28.24 8.30 -7.05
CA SER A 94 28.67 6.97 -6.61
C SER A 94 29.83 7.03 -5.61
N THR A 95 30.00 5.95 -4.84
CA THR A 95 31.11 5.74 -3.91
C THR A 95 31.52 4.26 -3.95
N HIS A 96 32.80 3.99 -3.78
CA HIS A 96 33.31 2.62 -3.69
C HIS A 96 33.49 2.24 -2.22
N ARG A 97 32.93 1.08 -1.82
CA ARG A 97 33.09 0.53 -0.48
C ARG A 97 33.08 -1.00 -0.55
N ASP A 98 34.02 -1.64 0.13
CA ASP A 98 34.12 -3.10 0.23
C ASP A 98 34.10 -3.83 -1.13
N GLY A 99 34.72 -3.23 -2.15
CA GLY A 99 34.78 -3.77 -3.52
C GLY A 99 33.48 -3.62 -4.34
N VAL A 100 32.51 -2.87 -3.83
CA VAL A 100 31.23 -2.57 -4.51
C VAL A 100 31.13 -1.08 -4.77
N GLU A 101 30.76 -0.70 -6.00
CA GLU A 101 30.34 0.66 -6.32
C GLU A 101 28.87 0.85 -5.97
N TYR A 102 28.60 1.71 -4.99
CA TYR A 102 27.25 2.13 -4.61
C TYR A 102 26.92 3.46 -5.25
N GLY A 103 25.70 3.67 -5.74
CA GLY A 103 25.34 4.98 -6.23
C GLY A 103 23.87 5.18 -6.55
N VAL A 104 23.58 6.38 -7.04
CA VAL A 104 22.24 6.80 -7.46
C VAL A 104 22.32 7.36 -8.88
N ARG A 105 21.37 6.97 -9.71
CA ARG A 105 21.18 7.44 -11.09
C ARG A 105 19.94 8.33 -11.19
N ALA A 106 19.89 9.14 -12.25
CA ALA A 106 18.94 10.24 -12.34
C ALA A 106 17.46 9.85 -12.41
N LEU A 107 17.14 8.69 -12.98
CA LEU A 107 15.76 8.23 -13.09
C LEU A 107 15.47 7.30 -11.90
N PRO A 108 14.49 7.58 -11.02
CA PRO A 108 14.12 6.74 -9.89
C PRO A 108 13.24 5.57 -10.34
N ILE A 109 13.56 4.98 -11.49
CA ILE A 109 12.88 3.82 -12.06
C ILE A 109 13.86 2.67 -11.91
N GLY A 110 13.46 1.61 -11.21
CA GLY A 110 14.33 0.46 -11.01
C GLY A 110 15.45 0.70 -10.00
N ALA A 111 16.19 -0.37 -9.76
CA ALA A 111 17.52 -0.40 -9.18
C ALA A 111 18.22 -1.61 -9.83
N TYR A 112 19.54 -1.74 -9.69
CA TYR A 112 20.21 -2.95 -10.19
C TYR A 112 21.41 -3.33 -9.34
N VAL A 113 21.69 -4.64 -9.34
CA VAL A 113 22.86 -5.26 -8.72
C VAL A 113 23.65 -6.01 -9.79
N ARG A 114 24.93 -5.66 -9.95
CA ARG A 114 25.84 -6.38 -10.86
C ARG A 114 26.56 -7.49 -10.11
N ILE A 115 26.18 -8.73 -10.40
CA ILE A 115 26.80 -9.95 -9.86
C ILE A 115 27.66 -10.59 -10.94
N VAL A 116 28.94 -10.83 -10.64
CA VAL A 116 29.89 -11.37 -11.62
C VAL A 116 29.40 -12.72 -12.14
N GLY A 117 29.44 -12.91 -13.47
CA GLY A 117 29.10 -14.17 -14.14
C GLY A 117 27.61 -14.55 -14.11
N MET A 118 26.72 -13.61 -13.81
CA MET A 118 25.26 -13.81 -13.87
C MET A 118 24.72 -13.76 -15.31
N ASN A 119 25.26 -12.87 -16.15
CA ASN A 119 25.04 -12.90 -17.60
C ASN A 119 26.21 -13.59 -18.29
N ASN A 120 25.94 -14.28 -19.39
CA ASN A 120 26.97 -14.90 -20.22
C ASN A 120 27.79 -13.87 -21.01
N MET A 121 27.25 -12.66 -21.19
CA MET A 121 27.87 -11.56 -21.93
C MET A 121 28.80 -10.71 -21.05
N ASP A 122 28.75 -10.87 -19.72
CA ASP A 122 29.65 -10.15 -18.82
C ASP A 122 31.05 -10.78 -18.90
N GLU A 123 32.04 -9.96 -19.26
CA GLU A 123 33.44 -10.34 -19.14
C GLU A 123 33.76 -10.62 -17.66
N CYS A 124 34.29 -11.81 -17.41
CA CYS A 124 34.70 -12.25 -16.08
C CYS A 124 36.22 -12.35 -16.10
N ASP A 125 36.88 -11.60 -15.22
CA ASP A 125 38.31 -11.78 -14.97
C ASP A 125 38.52 -13.25 -14.53
N PRO A 126 39.47 -14.00 -15.12
CA PRO A 126 39.78 -15.36 -14.70
C PRO A 126 39.99 -15.52 -13.18
N ALA A 127 40.46 -14.47 -12.48
CA ALA A 127 40.61 -14.46 -11.04
C ALA A 127 39.28 -14.43 -10.27
N ASP A 128 38.21 -13.90 -10.87
CA ASP A 128 36.88 -13.78 -10.27
C ASP A 128 35.98 -15.00 -10.58
N GLU A 129 36.37 -15.88 -11.49
CA GLU A 129 35.58 -17.06 -11.87
C GLU A 129 35.18 -17.95 -10.66
N PRO A 130 36.03 -18.22 -9.65
CA PRO A 130 35.65 -19.00 -8.46
C PRO A 130 34.57 -18.32 -7.59
N VAL A 131 34.44 -17.00 -7.70
CA VAL A 131 33.44 -16.19 -6.97
C VAL A 131 32.30 -15.71 -7.87
N ALA A 132 32.30 -16.08 -9.15
CA ALA A 132 31.23 -15.81 -10.08
C ALA A 132 29.95 -16.58 -9.71
N TYR A 133 28.80 -16.03 -10.09
CA TYR A 133 27.49 -16.66 -9.93
C TYR A 133 27.45 -18.05 -10.57
N ARG A 134 27.95 -18.18 -11.82
CA ARG A 134 27.90 -19.42 -12.61
C ARG A 134 28.67 -20.59 -11.99
N SER A 135 29.74 -20.31 -11.25
CA SER A 135 30.57 -21.32 -10.59
C SER A 135 30.00 -21.82 -9.25
N LYS A 136 28.95 -21.18 -8.72
CA LYS A 136 28.29 -21.62 -7.48
C LYS A 136 27.35 -22.81 -7.69
N SER A 137 27.11 -23.54 -6.60
CA SER A 137 26.14 -24.64 -6.57
C SER A 137 24.71 -24.16 -6.87
N TYR A 138 23.90 -25.05 -7.44
CA TYR A 138 22.52 -24.75 -7.82
C TYR A 138 21.66 -24.15 -6.70
N PRO A 139 21.70 -24.62 -5.43
CA PRO A 139 20.90 -24.01 -4.37
C PRO A 139 21.27 -22.54 -4.10
N ARG A 140 22.56 -22.19 -4.18
CA ARG A 140 23.02 -20.79 -3.99
C ARG A 140 22.54 -19.91 -5.13
N LYS A 141 22.65 -20.41 -6.36
CA LYS A 141 22.14 -19.75 -7.57
C LYS A 141 20.63 -19.50 -7.49
N LEU A 142 19.86 -20.53 -7.14
CA LEU A 142 18.41 -20.45 -6.99
C LEU A 142 18.00 -19.46 -5.89
N LEU A 143 18.70 -19.48 -4.76
CA LEU A 143 18.44 -18.56 -3.66
C LEU A 143 18.70 -17.10 -4.07
N VAL A 144 19.78 -16.82 -4.80
CA VAL A 144 20.06 -15.47 -5.31
C VAL A 144 19.02 -15.02 -6.32
N ILE A 145 18.64 -15.84 -7.31
CA ILE A 145 17.61 -15.47 -8.31
C ILE A 145 16.24 -15.28 -7.66
N SER A 146 15.90 -16.05 -6.63
CA SER A 146 14.59 -15.91 -5.95
C SER A 146 14.56 -14.86 -4.85
N ALA A 147 15.73 -14.34 -4.43
CA ALA A 147 15.86 -13.43 -3.29
C ALA A 147 15.01 -12.17 -3.41
N GLY A 148 14.93 -11.57 -4.59
CA GLY A 148 14.10 -10.38 -4.82
C GLY A 148 12.60 -10.67 -4.63
N SER A 149 12.10 -11.81 -5.11
CA SER A 149 10.70 -12.21 -4.90
C SER A 149 10.43 -12.56 -3.44
N LEU A 150 11.35 -13.25 -2.77
CA LEU A 150 11.26 -13.51 -1.34
C LEU A 150 11.23 -12.21 -0.53
N MET A 151 11.98 -11.18 -0.94
CA MET A 151 11.91 -9.88 -0.29
C MET A 151 10.52 -9.26 -0.40
N HIS A 152 9.83 -9.36 -1.54
CA HIS A 152 8.45 -8.88 -1.65
C HIS A 152 7.51 -9.60 -0.68
N MET A 153 7.69 -10.90 -0.45
CA MET A 153 6.94 -11.62 0.57
C MET A 153 7.22 -11.09 1.98
N VAL A 154 8.48 -10.81 2.30
CA VAL A 154 8.87 -10.21 3.59
C VAL A 154 8.26 -8.82 3.76
N ILE A 155 8.33 -7.98 2.73
CA ILE A 155 7.71 -6.64 2.73
C ILE A 155 6.21 -6.75 2.94
N ALA A 156 5.51 -7.62 2.18
CA ALA A 156 4.08 -7.82 2.31
C ALA A 156 3.70 -8.28 3.73
N PHE A 157 4.44 -9.24 4.30
CA PHE A 157 4.23 -9.70 5.66
C PHE A 157 4.40 -8.56 6.68
N VAL A 158 5.49 -7.80 6.62
CA VAL A 158 5.75 -6.69 7.55
C VAL A 158 4.71 -5.58 7.41
N LEU A 159 4.32 -5.22 6.19
CA LEU A 159 3.30 -4.20 5.94
C LEU A 159 1.93 -4.64 6.43
N PHE A 160 1.48 -5.86 6.07
CA PHE A 160 0.20 -6.36 6.54
C PHE A 160 0.18 -6.50 8.05
N PHE A 161 1.19 -7.15 8.63
CA PHE A 161 1.29 -7.31 10.08
C PHE A 161 1.27 -5.96 10.79
N GLY A 162 2.08 -5.00 10.34
CA GLY A 162 2.11 -3.65 10.88
C GLY A 162 0.74 -2.98 10.81
N VAL A 163 0.11 -2.96 9.64
CA VAL A 163 -1.21 -2.34 9.44
C VAL A 163 -2.27 -2.99 10.32
N PHE A 164 -2.38 -4.32 10.33
CA PHE A 164 -3.41 -4.99 11.12
C PHE A 164 -3.20 -4.84 12.62
N VAL A 165 -1.96 -4.81 13.10
CA VAL A 165 -1.67 -4.58 14.53
C VAL A 165 -1.95 -3.13 14.94
N THR A 166 -1.62 -2.14 14.10
CA THR A 166 -1.78 -0.72 14.47
C THR A 166 -3.14 -0.15 14.14
N ALA A 167 -3.66 -0.41 12.94
CA ALA A 167 -4.91 0.13 12.44
C ALA A 167 -6.11 -0.79 12.72
N GLY A 168 -5.88 -2.06 13.02
CA GLY A 168 -6.95 -3.05 13.20
C GLY A 168 -7.53 -3.52 11.86
N ARG A 169 -8.70 -4.17 11.93
CA ARG A 169 -9.46 -4.62 10.76
C ARG A 169 -10.77 -3.84 10.69
N TYR A 170 -11.17 -3.47 9.48
CA TYR A 170 -12.51 -2.95 9.25
C TYR A 170 -13.50 -4.13 9.32
N ASP A 171 -14.33 -4.16 10.36
CA ASP A 171 -15.22 -5.27 10.66
C ASP A 171 -16.47 -4.81 11.44
N GLU A 172 -17.43 -5.72 11.61
CA GLU A 172 -18.58 -5.49 12.47
C GLU A 172 -18.15 -5.24 13.92
N THR A 173 -18.62 -4.12 14.47
CA THR A 173 -18.32 -3.71 15.85
C THR A 173 -19.27 -4.33 16.88
N GLY A 174 -20.34 -4.99 16.40
CA GLY A 174 -21.44 -5.47 17.23
C GLY A 174 -22.32 -4.36 17.81
N ARG A 175 -22.16 -3.12 17.35
CA ARG A 175 -22.92 -1.95 17.81
C ARG A 175 -23.47 -1.20 16.61
N VAL A 176 -24.79 -0.99 16.56
CA VAL A 176 -25.43 -0.21 15.50
C VAL A 176 -25.44 1.26 15.90
N ARG A 177 -24.49 2.05 15.39
CA ARG A 177 -24.35 3.48 15.73
C ARG A 177 -25.12 4.35 14.75
N VAL A 178 -25.79 5.37 15.26
CA VAL A 178 -26.38 6.45 14.47
C VAL A 178 -25.26 7.41 14.04
N VAL A 179 -24.98 7.48 12.74
CA VAL A 179 -23.82 8.22 12.20
C VAL A 179 -24.16 9.60 11.66
N TYR A 180 -25.43 9.83 11.32
CA TYR A 180 -25.96 11.12 10.86
C TYR A 180 -27.07 11.58 11.79
N ASP A 181 -27.40 12.87 11.75
CA ASP A 181 -28.61 13.35 12.40
C ASP A 181 -29.84 12.66 11.77
N ALA A 182 -30.90 12.48 12.57
CA ALA A 182 -32.14 11.92 12.08
C ALA A 182 -32.68 12.80 10.94
N ALA A 183 -33.32 12.17 9.94
CA ALA A 183 -33.92 12.92 8.84
C ALA A 183 -35.00 13.87 9.37
N GLU A 184 -35.10 15.07 8.77
CA GLU A 184 -36.15 16.04 9.11
C GLU A 184 -37.54 15.42 8.96
N ASP A 185 -38.45 15.75 9.89
CA ASP A 185 -39.82 15.27 9.99
C ASP A 185 -39.95 13.74 10.09
N SER A 186 -38.87 13.03 10.46
CA SER A 186 -38.88 11.57 10.55
C SER A 186 -39.38 11.04 11.90
N PRO A 187 -39.82 9.77 11.96
CA PRO A 187 -40.14 9.12 13.22
C PRO A 187 -39.00 9.14 14.25
N ALA A 188 -37.76 8.94 13.80
CA ALA A 188 -36.59 8.98 14.68
C ALA A 188 -36.32 10.37 15.27
N GLU A 189 -36.51 11.43 14.47
CA GLU A 189 -36.36 12.81 14.95
C GLU A 189 -37.41 13.11 16.03
N ARG A 190 -38.68 12.77 15.77
CA ARG A 190 -39.78 12.92 16.75
C ARG A 190 -39.56 12.11 18.01
N ALA A 191 -38.90 10.95 17.90
CA ALA A 191 -38.52 10.10 19.02
C ALA A 191 -37.27 10.61 19.77
N GLY A 192 -36.60 11.66 19.29
CA GLY A 192 -35.44 12.27 19.92
C GLY A 192 -34.15 11.44 19.82
N ILE A 193 -34.07 10.51 18.87
CA ILE A 193 -32.84 9.75 18.59
C ILE A 193 -31.84 10.68 17.89
N GLN A 194 -30.58 10.66 18.33
CA GLN A 194 -29.55 11.61 17.92
C GLN A 194 -28.31 10.90 17.37
N ARG A 195 -27.52 11.64 16.60
CA ARG A 195 -26.19 11.20 16.18
C ARG A 195 -25.35 10.80 17.39
N GLY A 196 -24.71 9.64 17.29
CA GLY A 196 -23.88 9.08 18.36
C GLY A 196 -24.60 8.03 19.23
N ASP A 197 -25.93 7.96 19.17
CA ASP A 197 -26.69 6.91 19.83
C ASP A 197 -26.33 5.53 19.28
N VAL A 198 -26.41 4.51 20.14
CA VAL A 198 -26.24 3.11 19.76
C VAL A 198 -27.57 2.41 19.87
N ILE A 199 -28.12 1.94 18.75
CA ILE A 199 -29.34 1.14 18.75
C ILE A 199 -29.01 -0.25 19.30
N VAL A 200 -29.76 -0.67 20.32
CA VAL A 200 -29.60 -1.93 21.04
C VAL A 200 -30.61 -2.96 20.57
N SER A 201 -31.87 -2.55 20.38
CA SER A 201 -32.93 -3.42 19.87
C SER A 201 -34.01 -2.65 19.13
N VAL A 202 -34.67 -3.31 18.20
CA VAL A 202 -35.81 -2.79 17.42
C VAL A 202 -36.93 -3.81 17.49
N ALA A 203 -38.14 -3.38 17.87
CA ALA A 203 -39.31 -4.24 18.03
C ALA A 203 -39.04 -5.48 18.91
N GLY A 204 -38.29 -5.27 20.00
CA GLY A 204 -37.89 -6.33 20.95
C GLY A 204 -36.80 -7.28 20.45
N GLN A 205 -36.30 -7.13 19.21
CA GLN A 205 -35.19 -7.93 18.68
C GLN A 205 -33.86 -7.19 18.87
N PRO A 206 -32.86 -7.78 19.55
CA PRO A 206 -31.52 -7.21 19.63
C PRO A 206 -30.91 -7.03 18.23
N VAL A 207 -30.19 -5.93 18.03
CA VAL A 207 -29.50 -5.63 16.78
C VAL A 207 -28.02 -5.36 17.04
N THR A 208 -27.17 -6.10 16.34
CA THR A 208 -25.71 -5.99 16.45
C THR A 208 -25.08 -5.55 15.13
N THR A 209 -25.79 -5.76 14.02
CA THR A 209 -25.38 -5.33 12.68
C THR A 209 -26.40 -4.37 12.06
N ARG A 210 -25.92 -3.53 11.14
CA ARG A 210 -26.76 -2.63 10.35
C ARG A 210 -27.79 -3.41 9.53
N TYR A 211 -27.43 -4.60 9.05
CA TYR A 211 -28.33 -5.47 8.31
C TYR A 211 -29.51 -5.89 9.19
N GLU A 212 -29.26 -6.39 10.41
CA GLU A 212 -30.32 -6.75 11.37
C GLU A 212 -31.23 -5.55 11.67
N PHE A 213 -30.64 -4.38 11.90
CA PHE A 213 -31.40 -3.15 12.10
C PHE A 213 -32.32 -2.84 10.92
N ILE A 214 -31.82 -2.91 9.68
CA ILE A 214 -32.61 -2.62 8.47
C ILE A 214 -33.75 -3.62 8.31
N VAL A 215 -33.48 -4.92 8.46
CA VAL A 215 -34.50 -5.97 8.36
C VAL A 215 -35.64 -5.72 9.35
N GLN A 216 -35.33 -5.28 10.57
CA GLN A 216 -36.35 -4.92 11.56
C GLN A 216 -37.18 -3.67 11.22
N ILE A 217 -36.86 -2.94 10.16
CA ILE A 217 -37.65 -1.78 9.71
C ILE A 217 -38.35 -2.06 8.39
N VAL A 218 -37.68 -2.70 7.44
CA VAL A 218 -38.20 -2.87 6.07
C VAL A 218 -39.24 -3.99 5.94
N ASP A 219 -39.27 -4.95 6.86
CA ASP A 219 -40.28 -6.02 6.91
C ASP A 219 -41.62 -5.55 7.50
N ARG A 220 -41.79 -4.24 7.71
CA ARG A 220 -42.94 -3.60 8.36
C ARG A 220 -43.57 -2.56 7.45
N ASP A 221 -44.80 -2.20 7.74
CA ASP A 221 -45.55 -1.21 6.98
C ASP A 221 -45.45 0.20 7.61
N GLY A 222 -45.76 1.22 6.81
CA GLY A 222 -46.01 2.56 7.35
C GLY A 222 -47.24 2.54 8.27
N GLY A 223 -47.12 3.15 9.44
CA GLY A 223 -48.13 3.14 10.50
C GLY A 223 -47.88 2.09 11.59
N ASP A 224 -46.93 1.16 11.39
CA ASP A 224 -46.55 0.21 12.43
C ASP A 224 -45.87 0.93 13.60
N VAL A 225 -46.27 0.56 14.82
CA VAL A 225 -45.72 1.12 16.05
C VAL A 225 -44.75 0.11 16.68
N ILE A 226 -43.50 0.53 16.85
CA ILE A 226 -42.43 -0.32 17.37
C ILE A 226 -41.67 0.35 18.51
N ASP A 227 -41.16 -0.47 19.44
CA ASP A 227 -40.23 0.01 20.45
C ASP A 227 -38.79 -0.05 19.92
N VAL A 228 -38.06 1.05 20.11
CA VAL A 228 -36.63 1.17 19.81
C VAL A 228 -35.90 1.43 21.11
N VAL A 229 -34.93 0.58 21.42
CA VAL A 229 -34.03 0.75 22.56
C VAL A 229 -32.71 1.28 22.03
N TYR A 230 -32.28 2.43 22.54
CA TYR A 230 -30.98 3.01 22.23
C TYR A 230 -30.21 3.34 23.51
N GLU A 231 -28.88 3.30 23.41
CA GLU A 231 -27.96 3.70 24.46
C GLU A 231 -27.34 5.06 24.11
N ARG A 232 -27.41 5.99 25.07
CA ARG A 232 -26.72 7.28 25.01
C ARG A 232 -26.09 7.55 26.37
N ASP A 233 -24.79 7.84 26.37
CA ASP A 233 -23.97 8.03 27.58
C ASP A 233 -24.00 6.82 28.53
N GLY A 234 -24.08 5.61 27.98
CA GLY A 234 -24.14 4.36 28.74
C GLY A 234 -25.50 4.05 29.38
N VAL A 235 -26.51 4.90 29.17
CA VAL A 235 -27.88 4.68 29.67
C VAL A 235 -28.79 4.26 28.52
N GLN A 236 -29.47 3.12 28.71
CA GLN A 236 -30.48 2.66 27.77
C GLN A 236 -31.79 3.41 27.95
N ARG A 237 -32.38 3.84 26.85
CA ARG A 237 -33.68 4.49 26.76
C ARG A 237 -34.54 3.74 25.75
N THR A 238 -35.81 3.59 26.08
CA THR A 238 -36.81 3.01 25.18
C THR A 238 -37.70 4.13 24.67
N VAL A 239 -37.91 4.17 23.36
CA VAL A 239 -38.85 5.07 22.71
C VAL A 239 -39.76 4.27 21.80
N THR A 240 -41.05 4.60 21.84
CA THR A 240 -42.05 4.02 20.94
C THR A 240 -42.15 4.91 19.70
N VAL A 241 -42.01 4.30 18.54
CA VAL A 241 -41.87 4.97 17.25
C VAL A 241 -42.93 4.43 16.30
N GLU A 242 -43.74 5.34 15.74
CA GLU A 242 -44.65 5.02 14.63
C GLU A 242 -43.91 5.24 13.31
N LEU A 243 -43.71 4.16 12.56
CA LEU A 243 -43.04 4.19 11.26
C LEU A 243 -43.88 4.95 10.24
N ILE A 244 -43.22 5.60 9.28
CA ILE A 244 -43.89 6.14 8.09
C ILE A 244 -43.57 5.26 6.87
N ALA A 245 -44.36 5.36 5.80
CA ALA A 245 -44.03 4.72 4.54
C ALA A 245 -42.73 5.33 3.97
N ASN A 246 -41.84 4.50 3.44
CA ASN A 246 -40.58 4.98 2.89
C ASN A 246 -40.83 5.85 1.65
N PRO A 247 -40.26 7.08 1.57
CA PRO A 247 -40.49 8.00 0.46
C PRO A 247 -40.10 7.44 -0.92
N SER A 248 -39.14 6.51 -0.97
CA SER A 248 -38.66 5.89 -2.23
C SER A 248 -39.33 4.54 -2.53
N ASN A 249 -39.91 3.89 -1.53
CA ASN A 249 -40.61 2.61 -1.69
C ASN A 249 -41.76 2.51 -0.66
N PRO A 250 -42.99 2.89 -1.02
CA PRO A 250 -44.10 2.96 -0.07
C PRO A 250 -44.46 1.62 0.62
N ASP A 251 -44.03 0.48 0.06
CA ASP A 251 -44.33 -0.87 0.57
C ASP A 251 -43.45 -1.28 1.76
N ILE A 252 -42.55 -0.41 2.24
CA ILE A 252 -41.69 -0.68 3.39
C ILE A 252 -41.72 0.46 4.41
N GLY A 253 -41.51 0.11 5.67
CA GLY A 253 -41.39 1.04 6.77
C GLY A 253 -40.15 1.92 6.68
N TYR A 254 -40.24 3.09 7.30
CA TYR A 254 -39.16 4.07 7.37
C TYR A 254 -39.13 4.77 8.72
N ILE A 255 -37.94 4.78 9.32
CA ILE A 255 -37.67 5.39 10.62
C ILE A 255 -36.86 6.69 10.51
N GLY A 256 -36.10 6.88 9.43
CA GLY A 256 -35.27 8.08 9.22
C GLY A 256 -33.91 8.11 9.91
N LEU A 257 -33.30 6.94 10.14
CA LEU A 257 -31.95 6.82 10.71
C LEU A 257 -30.91 6.37 9.70
N GLY A 258 -29.79 7.10 9.67
CA GLY A 258 -28.54 6.64 9.05
C GLY A 258 -27.67 5.93 10.07
N THR A 259 -27.55 4.60 9.95
CA THR A 259 -26.76 3.77 10.88
C THR A 259 -25.56 3.12 10.21
N GLU A 260 -24.54 2.84 11.01
CA GLU A 260 -23.37 2.03 10.66
C GLU A 260 -23.04 1.07 11.81
N SER A 261 -22.65 -0.16 11.48
CA SER A 261 -22.20 -1.15 12.46
C SER A 261 -20.75 -1.59 12.25
N ALA A 262 -20.13 -1.22 11.13
CA ALA A 262 -18.76 -1.53 10.80
C ALA A 262 -17.80 -0.41 11.21
N GLY A 263 -16.57 -0.77 11.57
CA GLY A 263 -15.53 0.17 11.92
C GLY A 263 -14.19 -0.53 12.12
N TYR A 264 -13.15 0.24 12.45
CA TYR A 264 -11.84 -0.33 12.77
C TYR A 264 -11.86 -0.97 14.16
N VAL A 265 -11.87 -2.29 14.20
CA VAL A 265 -11.79 -3.08 15.42
C VAL A 265 -10.33 -3.51 15.62
N ARG A 266 -9.75 -3.13 16.76
CA ARG A 266 -8.42 -3.64 17.15
C ARG A 266 -8.55 -5.12 17.51
N GLN A 267 -7.79 -5.95 16.82
CA GLN A 267 -7.65 -7.34 17.21
C GLN A 267 -6.50 -7.44 18.21
N SER A 268 -6.81 -7.83 19.45
CA SER A 268 -5.76 -8.27 20.37
C SER A 268 -5.18 -9.58 19.81
N PRO A 269 -3.86 -9.70 19.60
CA PRO A 269 -3.25 -10.96 19.15
C PRO A 269 -3.33 -12.07 20.22
N ILE A 270 -3.80 -11.72 21.43
CA ILE A 270 -4.03 -12.58 22.57
C ILE A 270 -5.44 -12.24 23.06
N ALA A 271 -6.44 -12.96 22.56
CA ALA A 271 -7.79 -12.98 23.09
C ALA A 271 -8.06 -14.38 23.63
#